data_AF-A0A7V8WPV1-F1
#
_entry.id   AF-A0A7V8WPV1-F1
#
_cell.length_a   1.000
_cell.length_b   1.000
_cell.length_c   1.000
_cell.angle_alpha   90.00
_cell.angle_beta   90.00
_cell.angle_gamma   90.00
#
_symmetry.space_group_name_H-M   'P 1'
#
loop_
_entity.id
_entity.type
_entity.pdbx_description
1 polymer ?
#
loop_
_entity_poly.entity_id
_entity_poly.type
_entity_poly.pdbx_seq_one_letter_code
_entity_poly.pdbx_strand_id
1 'polypeptide(L)' 'MDASARMIEEAPRRAAAAGIAAEFARMDAQHLDLPDAVFDGVRAERLLQHVPDPDAALAEFVRIAKPGARIVVWEADL' A
#
# COMPACT_ATOMS: atom_id res chain seq x y z
N MET A 1 -3.09 2.93 1.19
CA MET A 1 -4.14 1.94 1.53
C MET A 1 -3.81 1.30 2.86
N ASP A 2 -4.81 0.80 3.58
CA ASP A 2 -4.64 0.05 4.82
C ASP A 2 -5.90 -0.79 5.09
N ALA A 3 -5.78 -1.97 5.70
CA ALA A 3 -6.92 -2.81 6.06
C ALA A 3 -7.71 -2.23 7.26
N SER A 4 -7.06 -1.40 8.07
CA SER A 4 -7.60 -0.75 9.26
C SER A 4 -8.47 0.45 8.91
N ALA A 5 -9.76 0.35 9.23
CA ALA A 5 -10.70 1.47 9.10
C ALA A 5 -10.21 2.72 9.86
N ARG A 6 -9.70 2.53 11.08
CA ARG A 6 -9.17 3.61 11.92
C ARG A 6 -8.03 4.36 11.25
N MET A 7 -7.11 3.64 10.58
CA MET A 7 -5.99 4.29 9.90
C MET A 7 -6.47 5.10 8.69
N ILE A 8 -7.42 4.55 7.92
CA ILE A 8 -8.00 5.23 6.76
C ILE A 8 -8.81 6.47 7.14
N GLU A 9 -9.57 6.42 8.24
CA GLU A 9 -10.33 7.56 8.73
C GLU A 9 -9.44 8.71 9.22
N GLU A 10 -8.28 8.38 9.81
CA GLU A 10 -7.34 9.35 10.37
C GLU A 10 -6.39 9.97 9.31
N ALA A 11 -6.10 9.23 8.24
CA ALA A 11 -5.09 9.63 7.26
C ALA A 11 -5.39 10.96 6.53
N PRO A 12 -6.63 11.27 6.08
CA PRO A 12 -6.95 12.55 5.45
C PRO A 12 -6.67 13.74 6.35
N ARG A 13 -6.96 13.62 7.65
CA ARG A 13 -6.70 14.68 8.64
C ARG A 13 -5.22 14.99 8.73
N ARG A 14 -4.36 13.96 8.74
CA ARG A 14 -2.90 14.12 8.79
C ARG A 14 -2.34 14.69 7.50
N ALA A 15 -2.84 14.22 6.36
CA ALA A 15 -2.43 14.71 5.04
C ALA A 15 -2.76 16.19 4.86
N ALA A 16 -3.98 16.60 5.24
CA ALA A 16 -4.40 18.00 5.23
C ALA A 16 -3.51 18.88 6.12
N ALA A 17 -3.22 18.42 7.35
CA ALA A 17 -2.32 19.14 8.26
C ALA A 17 -0.89 19.28 7.72
N ALA A 18 -0.44 18.34 6.88
CA ALA A 18 0.85 18.37 6.21
C ALA A 18 0.85 19.07 4.84
N GLY A 19 -0.31 19.53 4.35
CA GLY A 19 -0.44 20.11 3.01
C GLY A 19 -0.20 19.13 1.87
N ILE A 20 -0.41 17.83 2.10
CA ILE A 20 -0.16 16.76 1.13
C ILE A 20 -1.49 16.35 0.47
N ALA A 21 -1.53 16.32 -0.86
CA ALA A 21 -2.62 15.72 -1.61
C ALA A 21 -2.37 14.21 -1.75
N ALA A 22 -3.30 13.39 -1.25
CA ALA A 22 -3.23 11.93 -1.32
C ALA A 22 -4.64 11.32 -1.28
N GLU A 23 -4.79 10.16 -1.91
CA GLU A 23 -5.99 9.35 -1.85
C GLU A 23 -5.82 8.21 -0.85
N PHE A 24 -6.91 7.90 -0.13
CA PHE A 24 -6.92 6.89 0.92
C PHE A 24 -8.04 5.90 0.67
N ALA A 25 -7.70 4.62 0.65
CA ALA A 25 -8.65 3.54 0.44
C ALA A 25 -8.40 2.41 1.45
N ARG A 26 -9.47 1.85 1.99
CA ARG A 26 -9.41 0.66 2.83
C ARG A 26 -9.38 -0.58 1.95
N MET A 27 -8.25 -1.29 1.97
CA MET A 27 -8.03 -2.50 1.16
C MET A 27 -7.11 -3.45 1.93
N ASP A 28 -7.28 -4.75 1.70
CA ASP A 28 -6.33 -5.78 2.11
C ASP A 28 -5.21 -5.84 1.06
N ALA A 29 -3.95 -5.75 1.51
CA ALA A 29 -2.81 -5.77 0.60
C ALA A 29 -2.68 -7.08 -0.20
N GLN A 30 -3.30 -8.17 0.28
CA GLN A 30 -3.35 -9.47 -0.40
C GLN A 30 -4.45 -9.53 -1.49
N HIS A 31 -5.36 -8.54 -1.52
CA HIS A 31 -6.51 -8.49 -2.42
C HIS A 31 -6.88 -7.04 -2.78
N LEU A 32 -6.18 -6.47 -3.76
CA LEU A 32 -6.36 -5.09 -4.19
C LEU A 32 -7.40 -4.97 -5.29
N ASP A 33 -8.47 -4.21 -5.00
CA ASP A 33 -9.43 -3.76 -5.99
C ASP A 33 -8.88 -2.56 -6.78
N LEU A 34 -7.79 -2.82 -7.50
CA LEU A 34 -7.04 -1.86 -8.31
C LEU A 34 -6.68 -2.50 -9.66
N PRO A 35 -6.61 -1.72 -10.75
CA PRO A 35 -6.24 -2.23 -12.06
C PRO A 35 -4.76 -2.60 -12.15
N ASP A 36 -4.45 -3.52 -13.07
CA ASP A 36 -3.08 -3.95 -13.37
C ASP A 36 -2.26 -2.81 -13.99
N ALA A 37 -0.96 -2.79 -13.68
CA ALA A 37 0.04 -1.94 -14.34
C ALA A 37 -0.32 -0.45 -14.43
N VAL A 38 -0.79 0.16 -13.33
CA VAL A 38 -1.18 1.59 -13.30
C VAL A 38 -0.25 2.47 -12.45
N PHE A 39 0.51 1.90 -11.51
CA PHE A 39 1.38 2.68 -10.64
C PHE A 39 2.83 2.70 -11.13
N ASP A 40 3.43 3.89 -11.16
CA ASP A 40 4.85 4.09 -11.51
C ASP A 40 5.82 3.67 -10.38
N GLY A 41 5.27 3.39 -9.19
CA GLY A 41 5.99 2.83 -8.06
C GLY A 41 5.05 2.37 -6.96
N VAL A 42 5.50 1.39 -6.17
CA VAL A 42 4.77 0.84 -5.02
C VAL A 42 5.67 0.91 -3.79
N ARG A 43 5.10 1.31 -2.66
CA ARG A 43 5.80 1.38 -1.38
C ARG A 43 5.01 0.66 -0.30
N ALA A 44 5.64 -0.30 0.36
CA ALA A 44 5.14 -0.94 1.57
C ALA A 44 6.09 -0.61 2.74
N GLU A 45 5.53 -0.24 3.89
CA GLU A 45 6.30 0.08 5.08
C GLU A 45 5.70 -0.68 6.28
N ARG A 46 6.50 -1.57 6.88
CA ARG A 46 6.11 -2.39 8.04
C ARG A 46 4.77 -3.10 7.81
N LEU A 47 4.64 -3.77 6.67
CA LEU A 47 3.39 -4.39 6.23
C LEU A 47 3.50 -5.90 6.15
N LEU A 48 4.56 -6.42 5.53
CA LEU A 48 4.64 -7.85 5.20
C LEU A 48 4.67 -8.74 6.44
N GLN A 49 5.24 -8.24 7.55
CA GLN A 49 5.22 -8.94 8.84
C GLN A 49 3.83 -9.05 9.50
N HIS A 50 2.82 -8.35 8.98
CA HIS A 50 1.48 -8.29 9.58
C HIS A 50 0.40 -8.95 8.73
N VAL A 51 0.72 -9.40 7.51
CA VAL A 51 -0.22 -10.11 6.66
C VAL A 51 -0.08 -11.64 6.82
N PRO A 52 -1.17 -12.41 6.71
CA PRO A 52 -1.11 -13.87 6.71
C PRO A 52 -0.27 -14.46 5.59
N ASP A 53 -0.35 -13.88 4.38
CA ASP A 53 0.35 -14.32 3.19
C ASP A 53 1.14 -13.14 2.57
N PRO A 54 2.44 -12.99 2.90
CA PRO A 54 3.27 -11.92 2.34
C PRO A 54 3.56 -12.11 0.85
N ASP A 55 3.55 -13.34 0.34
CA ASP A 55 3.76 -13.62 -1.08
C ASP A 55 2.56 -13.15 -1.91
N ALA A 56 1.34 -13.35 -1.41
CA ALA A 56 0.13 -12.81 -2.02
C ALA A 56 0.15 -11.27 -2.07
N ALA A 57 0.57 -10.61 -0.98
CA ALA A 57 0.71 -9.15 -0.97
C ALA A 57 1.77 -8.66 -1.98
N LEU A 58 2.90 -9.34 -2.07
CA LEU A 58 3.95 -8.99 -3.03
C LEU A 58 3.49 -9.22 -4.48
N ALA A 59 2.72 -10.28 -4.74
CA ALA A 59 2.12 -10.55 -6.04
C ALA A 59 1.18 -9.42 -6.47
N GLU A 60 0.34 -8.92 -5.56
CA GLU A 60 -0.52 -7.77 -5.81
C GLU A 60 0.29 -6.50 -6.10
N PHE A 61 1.38 -6.26 -5.36
CA PHE A 61 2.26 -5.11 -5.63
C PHE A 61 2.90 -5.18 -7.02
N VAL A 62 3.32 -6.37 -7.46
CA VAL A 62 3.84 -6.58 -8.82
C VAL A 62 2.74 -6.37 -9.86
N ARG A 63 1.52 -6.89 -9.62
CA ARG A 63 0.40 -6.79 -10.56
C ARG A 63 0.01 -5.34 -10.83
N ILE A 64 -0.11 -4.51 -9.80
CA ILE A 64 -0.54 -3.12 -9.96
C ILE A 64 0.58 -2.19 -10.46
N ALA A 65 1.85 -2.61 -10.36
CA ALA A 65 3.00 -1.85 -10.79
C ALA A 65 3.18 -1.92 -12.31
N LYS A 66 3.46 -0.78 -12.95
CA LYS A 66 3.84 -0.76 -14.37
C LYS A 66 5.13 -1.55 -14.61
N PRO A 67 5.34 -2.14 -15.80
CA PRO A 67 6.63 -2.70 -16.17
C PRO A 67 7.76 -1.67 -15.98
N GLY A 68 8.78 -2.04 -15.19
CA GLY A 68 9.92 -1.17 -14.87
C GLY A 68 9.70 -0.21 -13.67
N ALA A 69 8.51 -0.21 -13.06
CA ALA A 69 8.25 0.52 -11.82
C ALA A 69 9.08 -0.03 -10.65
N ARG A 70 9.38 0.82 -9.67
CA ARG A 70 10.09 0.42 -8.46
C ARG A 70 9.11 -0.03 -7.38
N ILE A 71 9.39 -1.17 -6.77
CA ILE A 71 8.71 -1.65 -5.57
C ILE A 71 9.70 -1.51 -4.42
N VAL A 72 9.34 -0.71 -3.42
CA VAL A 72 10.15 -0.47 -2.21
C VAL A 72 9.43 -1.08 -1.02
N VAL A 73 10.08 -2.04 -0.39
CA VAL A 73 9.59 -2.69 0.83
C VAL A 73 10.54 -2.31 1.96
N TRP A 74 10.00 -1.73 3.02
CA TRP A 74 10.76 -1.33 4.20
C TRP A 74 10.20 -2.03 5.45
N GLU A 75 10.94 -3.01 5.95
CA GLU A 75 10.61 -3.79 7.15
C GLU A 75 11.76 -3.61 8.14
N ALA A 76 11.62 -2.68 9.08
CA ALA A 76 12.70 -2.31 10.01
C ALA A 76 12.94 -3.35 11.12
N ASP A 77 11.98 -4.26 11.31
CA ASP A 77 11.91 -5.17 12.46
C ASP A 77 12.09 -6.65 12.06
N LEU A 78 12.53 -6.93 10.82
CA LEU A 78 12.90 -8.27 10.32
C LEU A 78 14.37 -8.61 10.58
#